data_AF-A0A1J8QEJ1-F1
#
_entry.id   AF-A0A1J8QEJ1-F1
#
_cell.length_a   1.000
_cell.length_b   1.000
_cell.length_c   1.000
_cell.angle_alpha   90.00
_cell.angle_beta   90.00
_cell.angle_gamma   90.00
#
_symmetry.space_group_name_H-M   'P 1'
#
loop_
_entity.id
_entity.type
_entity.pdbx_description
1 polymer ?
#
loop_
_entity_poly.entity_id
_entity_poly.type
_entity_poly.pdbx_seq_one_letter_code
_entity_poly.pdbx_strand_id
1 'polypeptide(L)'
;MRSVMRVAVWLFLVVEQVLTAQIPLSPDYHEESLDFYSHFERDPRQWDLDEPHAVNTTGNLVFETANSLLQHWANTRYRIGHTIVPGIVPVGTILYHGALSSPHIPTVPDWVAVEPEHSMIFCSGTAETGCWHATFAVTRPMKVLYFDGSSAAKIAGGTMDTQDLVAWSEMRPEWVGDEEQRIQDLCKWGLKNGVNGLVRFVLF
;
A
#
# COMPACT_ATOMS: atom_id res chain seq x y z
N MET A 1 2.05 -22.22 -81.46
CA MET A 1 2.84 -21.01 -81.14
C MET A 1 2.60 -20.65 -79.69
N ARG A 2 3.67 -20.23 -79.01
CA ARG A 2 3.85 -20.11 -77.55
C ARG A 2 2.91 -19.10 -76.88
N SER A 3 2.54 -19.35 -75.62
CA SER A 3 2.62 -18.35 -74.52
C SER A 3 2.32 -19.05 -73.18
N VAL A 4 3.33 -19.47 -72.42
CA VAL A 4 3.95 -18.77 -71.28
C VAL A 4 3.05 -18.69 -70.03
N MET A 5 3.37 -19.61 -69.12
CA MET A 5 3.16 -19.67 -67.67
C MET A 5 3.21 -18.32 -66.93
N ARG A 6 2.27 -18.09 -65.99
CA ARG A 6 2.52 -17.40 -64.69
C ARG A 6 1.54 -17.89 -63.61
N VAL A 7 2.06 -18.62 -62.63
CA VAL A 7 1.40 -18.91 -61.35
C VAL A 7 1.58 -17.66 -60.48
N ALA A 8 0.46 -17.06 -60.04
CA ALA A 8 0.49 -15.97 -59.07
C ALA A 8 0.25 -16.55 -57.67
N VAL A 9 1.32 -16.64 -56.88
CA VAL A 9 1.25 -16.94 -55.44
C VAL A 9 0.86 -15.65 -54.72
N TRP A 10 -0.33 -15.62 -54.14
CA TRP A 10 -0.76 -14.51 -53.29
C TRP A 10 -0.18 -14.69 -51.88
N LEU A 11 0.86 -13.92 -51.56
CA LEU A 11 1.34 -13.71 -50.20
C LEU A 11 0.37 -12.72 -49.52
N PHE A 12 -0.60 -13.25 -48.78
CA PHE A 12 -1.38 -12.45 -47.84
C PHE A 12 -0.52 -12.17 -46.60
N LEU A 13 0.16 -11.04 -46.58
CA LEU A 13 0.66 -10.43 -45.33
C LEU A 13 -0.55 -9.90 -44.57
N VAL A 14 -1.04 -10.68 -43.61
CA VAL A 14 -2.01 -10.20 -42.60
C VAL A 14 -1.24 -9.30 -41.64
N VAL A 15 -1.26 -7.99 -41.92
CA VAL A 15 -0.92 -6.99 -40.91
C VAL A 15 -2.18 -6.82 -40.06
N GLU A 16 -2.24 -7.51 -38.92
CA GLU A 16 -3.21 -7.16 -37.88
C GLU A 16 -2.85 -5.76 -37.37
N GLN A 17 -3.54 -4.75 -37.89
CA GLN A 17 -3.67 -3.49 -37.18
C GLN A 17 -4.55 -3.77 -35.97
N VAL A 18 -3.92 -3.95 -34.81
CA VAL A 18 -4.60 -3.81 -33.53
C VAL A 18 -5.04 -2.35 -33.44
N LEU A 19 -6.27 -2.08 -33.89
CA LEU A 19 -6.99 -0.87 -33.52
C LEU A 19 -7.18 -0.97 -32.01
N THR A 20 -6.27 -0.35 -31.26
CA THR A 20 -6.56 0.08 -29.89
C THR A 20 -7.71 1.06 -30.02
N ALA A 21 -8.93 0.57 -29.91
CA ALA A 21 -10.10 1.39 -29.69
C ALA A 21 -9.94 2.01 -28.29
N GLN A 22 -9.16 3.10 -28.21
CA GLN A 22 -9.41 4.07 -27.17
C GLN A 22 -10.83 4.55 -27.43
N ILE A 23 -11.76 4.06 -26.62
CA ILE A 23 -13.12 4.60 -26.57
C ILE A 23 -12.92 6.09 -26.30
N PRO A 24 -13.28 7.00 -27.23
CA PRO A 24 -13.22 8.41 -26.93
C PRO A 24 -14.18 8.63 -25.76
N LEU A 25 -13.65 9.09 -24.63
CA LEU A 25 -14.47 9.52 -23.51
C LEU A 25 -15.35 10.66 -24.01
N SER A 26 -16.61 10.36 -24.32
CA SER A 26 -17.60 11.38 -24.63
C SER A 26 -17.85 12.18 -23.34
N PRO A 27 -17.73 13.51 -23.34
CA PRO A 27 -17.81 14.32 -22.14
C PRO A 27 -19.28 14.61 -21.81
N ASP A 28 -20.16 13.61 -21.84
CA ASP A 28 -21.51 13.74 -21.27
C ASP A 28 -21.42 13.39 -19.79
N TYR A 29 -20.82 14.31 -19.03
CA TYR A 29 -20.99 14.31 -17.57
C TYR A 29 -22.37 14.85 -17.28
N HIS A 30 -23.27 13.98 -16.83
CA HIS A 30 -24.50 14.41 -16.20
C HIS A 30 -24.16 15.34 -15.03
N GLU A 31 -24.85 16.48 -14.98
CA GLU A 31 -24.74 17.55 -14.00
C GLU A 31 -25.28 17.10 -12.62
N GLU A 32 -24.76 16.01 -12.07
CA GLU A 32 -24.99 15.64 -10.67
C GLU A 32 -24.01 16.41 -9.79
N SER A 33 -24.52 17.48 -9.16
CA SER A 33 -24.04 18.14 -7.93
C SER A 33 -22.57 17.89 -7.58
N LEU A 34 -21.69 18.67 -8.22
CA LEU A 34 -20.29 18.84 -7.82
C LEU A 34 -20.13 19.73 -6.57
N ASP A 35 -21.17 19.86 -5.74
CA ASP A 35 -21.15 20.70 -4.53
C ASP A 35 -20.08 20.24 -3.53
N PHE A 36 -19.59 19.00 -3.64
CA PHE A 36 -18.49 18.47 -2.84
C PHE A 36 -17.11 19.05 -3.21
N TYR A 37 -16.95 19.63 -4.41
CA TYR A 37 -15.66 20.12 -4.94
C TYR A 37 -15.47 21.65 -4.83
N SER A 38 -16.36 22.37 -4.13
CA SER A 38 -16.31 23.84 -4.03
C SER A 38 -15.06 24.41 -3.33
N HIS A 39 -14.16 23.54 -2.82
CA HIS A 39 -12.87 23.94 -2.25
C HIS A 39 -11.72 24.00 -3.25
N PHE A 40 -11.91 23.56 -4.49
CA PHE A 40 -10.94 23.79 -5.55
C PHE A 40 -11.25 25.11 -6.25
N GLU A 41 -10.41 26.12 -6.06
CA GLU A 41 -10.52 27.44 -6.72
C GLU A 41 -10.39 27.39 -8.26
N ARG A 42 -10.23 26.21 -8.88
CA ARG A 42 -10.05 26.01 -10.32
C ARG A 42 -11.21 25.21 -10.91
N ASP A 43 -11.73 25.66 -12.06
CA ASP A 43 -12.74 24.93 -12.84
C ASP A 43 -12.15 23.55 -13.21
N PRO A 44 -12.75 22.42 -12.76
CA PRO A 44 -12.23 21.08 -13.03
C PRO A 44 -12.24 20.71 -14.53
N ARG A 45 -12.86 21.52 -15.38
CA ARG A 45 -12.87 21.37 -16.84
C ARG A 45 -11.73 22.11 -17.54
N GLN A 46 -10.98 22.97 -16.84
CA GLN A 46 -9.86 23.70 -17.40
C GLN A 46 -8.58 22.86 -17.31
N TRP A 47 -8.38 22.01 -18.31
CA TRP A 47 -7.13 21.26 -18.50
C TRP A 47 -6.20 22.08 -19.40
N ASP A 48 -5.16 22.67 -18.81
CA ASP A 48 -4.10 23.38 -19.54
C ASP A 48 -2.84 22.50 -19.61
N LEU A 49 -2.51 22.02 -20.82
CA LEU A 49 -1.33 21.19 -21.05
C LEU A 49 -0.04 22.02 -21.14
N ASP A 50 -0.15 23.33 -21.30
CA ASP A 50 0.96 24.27 -21.36
C ASP A 50 1.34 24.81 -19.97
N GLU A 51 0.46 24.66 -18.96
CA GLU A 51 0.78 24.95 -17.55
C GLU A 51 1.76 23.88 -17.03
N PRO A 52 3.01 24.25 -16.67
CA PRO A 52 3.94 23.29 -16.11
C PRO A 52 3.40 22.81 -14.77
N HIS A 53 3.46 21.50 -14.54
CA HIS A 53 3.09 20.95 -13.25
C HIS A 53 3.91 21.60 -12.13
N ALA A 54 3.27 21.82 -10.98
CA ALA A 54 3.97 22.24 -9.78
C ALA A 54 5.15 21.27 -9.53
N VAL A 55 6.34 21.82 -9.27
CA VAL A 55 7.58 21.03 -9.04
C VAL A 55 7.48 20.02 -7.90
N ASN A 56 6.50 20.21 -7.01
CA ASN A 56 6.17 19.32 -5.90
C ASN A 56 4.90 18.48 -6.14
N THR A 57 4.41 18.38 -7.38
CA THR A 57 3.29 17.49 -7.68
C THR A 57 3.70 16.06 -7.42
N THR A 58 2.89 15.35 -6.64
CA THR A 58 3.07 13.91 -6.36
C THR A 58 1.96 13.08 -6.98
N GLY A 59 1.03 13.69 -7.72
CA GLY A 59 -0.13 13.02 -8.28
C GLY A 59 0.22 11.86 -9.23
N ASN A 60 1.34 11.98 -9.96
CA ASN A 60 1.85 10.92 -10.82
C ASN A 60 2.29 9.67 -10.03
N LEU A 61 2.56 9.78 -8.73
CA LEU A 61 2.97 8.66 -7.89
C LEU A 61 1.78 7.80 -7.43
N VAL A 62 0.54 8.28 -7.56
CA VAL A 62 -0.65 7.53 -7.10
C VAL A 62 -0.77 6.17 -7.80
N PHE A 63 -0.69 6.15 -9.13
CA PHE A 63 -0.74 4.89 -9.88
C PHE A 63 0.50 4.03 -9.67
N GLU A 64 1.66 4.67 -9.41
CA GLU A 64 2.88 3.95 -9.07
C GLU A 64 2.75 3.23 -7.73
N THR A 65 2.12 3.85 -6.72
CA THR A 65 1.87 3.20 -5.42
C THR A 65 0.91 2.01 -5.55
N ALA A 66 -0.08 2.07 -6.45
CA ALA A 66 -0.94 0.92 -6.72
C ALA A 66 -0.17 -0.23 -7.39
N ASN A 67 0.70 0.08 -8.35
CA ASN A 67 1.56 -0.89 -9.02
C ASN A 67 2.61 -1.49 -8.07
N SER A 68 3.12 -0.69 -7.13
CA SER A 68 4.17 -1.04 -6.18
C SER A 68 3.67 -1.82 -4.97
N LEU A 69 2.36 -2.04 -4.83
CA LEU A 69 1.76 -2.72 -3.70
C LEU A 69 2.46 -4.04 -3.40
N LEU A 70 2.88 -4.24 -2.15
CA LEU A 70 3.61 -5.43 -1.67
C LEU A 70 4.97 -5.68 -2.37
N GLN A 71 5.45 -4.76 -3.21
CA GLN A 71 6.78 -4.84 -3.79
C GLN A 71 7.80 -4.19 -2.87
N HIS A 72 8.86 -4.93 -2.55
CA HIS A 72 9.89 -4.47 -1.64
C HIS A 72 10.58 -3.18 -2.14
N TRP A 73 11.24 -3.23 -3.30
CA TRP A 73 12.17 -2.17 -3.71
C TRP A 73 11.50 -0.83 -4.00
N ALA A 74 10.30 -0.86 -4.57
CA ALA A 74 9.54 0.35 -4.85
C ALA A 74 9.14 1.06 -3.55
N ASN A 75 8.63 0.32 -2.56
CA ASN A 75 8.24 0.85 -1.26
C ASN A 75 9.41 1.34 -0.40
N THR A 76 10.60 0.79 -0.61
CA THR A 76 11.85 1.28 0.02
C THR A 76 12.33 2.58 -0.63
N ARG A 77 12.27 2.68 -1.97
CA ARG A 77 12.71 3.84 -2.74
C ARG A 77 11.78 5.03 -2.54
N TYR A 78 10.47 4.77 -2.59
CA TYR A 78 9.38 5.73 -2.43
C TYR A 78 8.65 5.42 -1.13
N ARG A 79 9.21 5.93 -0.03
CA ARG A 79 8.82 5.55 1.33
C ARG A 79 7.40 5.96 1.73
N ILE A 80 6.87 7.02 1.12
CA ILE A 80 5.53 7.55 1.42
C ILE A 80 4.51 6.75 0.61
N GLY A 81 3.85 5.81 1.27
CA GLY A 81 2.78 5.01 0.67
C GLY A 81 1.45 5.75 0.74
N HIS A 82 0.64 5.62 -0.32
CA HIS A 82 -0.70 6.21 -0.41
C HIS A 82 -1.80 5.14 -0.52
N THR A 83 -1.41 3.86 -0.64
CA THR A 83 -2.32 2.74 -0.83
C THR A 83 -2.63 2.08 0.52
N ILE A 84 -3.92 1.89 0.79
CA ILE A 84 -4.43 1.13 1.94
C ILE A 84 -5.25 -0.02 1.40
N VAL A 85 -4.88 -1.26 1.73
CA VAL A 85 -5.48 -2.46 1.13
C VAL A 85 -6.03 -3.40 2.19
N PRO A 86 -7.32 -3.76 2.15
CA PRO A 86 -7.84 -4.83 3.00
C PRO A 86 -7.31 -6.19 2.51
N GLY A 87 -6.95 -7.05 3.46
CA GLY A 87 -6.42 -8.38 3.18
C GLY A 87 -6.94 -9.43 4.15
N ILE A 88 -6.61 -10.69 3.85
CA ILE A 88 -6.87 -11.82 4.75
C ILE A 88 -5.58 -12.60 4.92
N VAL A 89 -5.15 -12.75 6.17
CA VAL A 89 -4.08 -13.70 6.52
C VAL A 89 -4.73 -15.08 6.76
N PRO A 90 -4.32 -16.12 6.02
CA PRO A 90 -4.94 -17.43 6.11
C PRO A 90 -4.61 -18.16 7.42
N VAL A 91 -5.45 -19.15 7.74
CA VAL A 91 -5.20 -20.07 8.85
C VAL A 91 -3.91 -20.84 8.60
N GLY A 92 -3.11 -21.03 9.64
CA GLY A 92 -1.83 -21.72 9.55
C GLY A 92 -0.65 -20.82 9.15
N THR A 93 -0.87 -19.53 8.84
CA THR A 93 0.24 -18.58 8.72
C THR A 93 1.00 -18.51 10.03
N ILE A 94 2.32 -18.65 9.94
CA ILE A 94 3.23 -18.55 11.07
C ILE A 94 3.66 -17.10 11.24
N LEU A 95 3.64 -16.64 12.50
CA LEU A 95 4.02 -15.29 12.89
C LEU A 95 5.03 -15.36 14.03
N TYR A 96 5.97 -14.43 14.07
CA TYR A 96 7.10 -14.43 14.99
C TYR A 96 7.10 -13.19 15.87
N HIS A 97 7.49 -13.35 17.12
CA HIS A 97 7.51 -12.26 18.10
C HIS A 97 8.79 -12.33 18.94
N GLY A 98 9.62 -11.27 18.85
CA GLY A 98 10.72 -11.06 19.77
C GLY A 98 10.23 -10.24 20.96
N ALA A 99 10.32 -10.79 22.17
CA ALA A 99 9.91 -10.09 23.38
C ALA A 99 11.06 -9.24 23.93
N LEU A 100 10.75 -7.96 24.22
CA LEU A 100 11.69 -7.01 24.84
C LEU A 100 11.85 -7.24 26.34
N SER A 101 10.83 -7.75 27.01
CA SER A 101 10.79 -7.84 28.48
C SER A 101 9.95 -9.03 28.93
N SER A 102 10.65 -10.08 29.39
CA SER A 102 10.09 -11.30 30.02
C SER A 102 9.47 -12.33 29.04
N PRO A 103 9.56 -13.64 29.35
CA PRO A 103 8.90 -14.72 28.60
C PRO A 103 7.39 -14.72 28.86
N HIS A 104 6.68 -13.71 28.36
CA HIS A 104 5.22 -13.66 28.43
C HIS A 104 4.60 -13.40 27.06
N ILE A 105 3.44 -14.01 26.82
CA ILE A 105 2.63 -13.71 25.65
C ILE A 105 2.02 -12.31 25.87
N PRO A 106 2.16 -11.36 24.93
CA PRO A 106 1.62 -10.02 25.12
C PRO A 106 0.12 -10.05 25.44
N THR A 107 -0.27 -9.36 26.52
CA THR A 107 -1.67 -9.17 26.93
C THR A 107 -2.24 -7.83 26.48
N VAL A 108 -1.36 -6.96 25.98
CA VAL A 108 -1.65 -5.65 25.38
C VAL A 108 -1.29 -5.69 23.89
N PRO A 109 -1.74 -4.72 23.08
CA PRO A 109 -1.34 -4.64 21.68
C PRO A 109 0.18 -4.64 21.52
N ASP A 110 0.68 -5.51 20.66
CA ASP A 110 2.11 -5.69 20.37
C ASP A 110 2.26 -6.19 18.93
N TRP A 111 3.48 -6.18 18.40
CA TRP A 111 3.77 -6.58 17.03
C TRP A 111 4.10 -8.07 16.90
N VAL A 112 3.87 -8.56 15.69
CA VAL A 112 4.35 -9.84 15.19
C VAL A 112 4.87 -9.63 13.77
N ALA A 113 5.88 -10.41 13.36
CA ALA A 113 6.45 -10.37 12.02
C ALA A 113 6.12 -11.64 11.25
N VAL A 114 6.10 -11.55 9.92
CA VAL A 114 5.98 -12.73 9.04
C VAL A 114 7.34 -13.39 8.78
N GLU A 115 8.44 -12.64 8.95
CA GLU A 115 9.81 -13.16 8.93
C GLU A 115 10.41 -13.29 10.34
N PRO A 116 11.08 -14.43 10.66
CA PRO A 116 11.74 -14.60 11.94
C PRO A 116 12.87 -13.60 12.13
N GLU A 117 13.64 -13.30 11.08
CA GLU A 117 14.79 -12.38 11.12
C GLU A 117 14.38 -10.98 11.57
N HIS A 118 13.27 -10.48 11.06
CA HIS A 118 12.75 -9.18 11.47
C HIS A 118 12.41 -9.17 12.96
N SER A 119 11.65 -10.15 13.43
CA SER A 119 11.23 -10.20 14.84
C SER A 119 12.39 -10.40 15.83
N MET A 120 13.50 -11.03 15.41
CA MET A 120 14.69 -11.20 16.26
C MET A 120 15.34 -9.86 16.65
N ILE A 121 15.21 -8.82 15.81
CA ILE A 121 15.78 -7.49 16.10
C ILE A 121 15.11 -6.86 17.33
N PHE A 122 13.85 -7.21 17.60
CA PHE A 122 13.12 -6.76 18.78
C PHE A 122 13.35 -7.63 20.01
N CYS A 123 14.22 -8.63 19.92
CA CYS A 123 14.57 -9.42 21.07
C CYS A 123 15.67 -8.73 21.86
N SER A 124 15.30 -8.11 22.99
CA SER A 124 16.26 -7.47 23.89
C SER A 124 16.58 -8.41 25.04
N GLY A 125 17.70 -9.14 24.90
CA GLY A 125 18.18 -10.10 25.89
C GLY A 125 19.69 -10.00 26.08
N THR A 126 20.20 -10.35 27.25
CA THR A 126 21.66 -10.51 27.46
C THR A 126 22.08 -11.95 27.17
N ALA A 127 23.39 -12.21 27.10
CA ALA A 127 23.91 -13.58 26.99
C ALA A 127 23.48 -14.47 28.17
N GLU A 128 23.19 -13.88 29.34
CA GLU A 128 22.83 -14.60 30.56
C GLU A 128 21.32 -14.88 30.64
N THR A 129 20.48 -13.90 30.29
CA THR A 129 19.01 -14.06 30.33
C THR A 129 18.45 -14.68 29.06
N GLY A 130 19.22 -14.68 27.97
CA GLY A 130 18.77 -15.05 26.66
C GLY A 130 17.70 -14.10 26.11
N CYS A 131 17.14 -14.50 24.97
CA CYS A 131 16.09 -13.81 24.23
C CYS A 131 14.86 -14.73 24.17
N TRP A 132 13.66 -14.18 24.41
CA TRP A 132 12.42 -14.92 24.19
C TRP A 132 11.86 -14.62 22.81
N HIS A 133 11.83 -15.65 21.96
CA HIS A 133 11.32 -15.58 20.59
C HIS A 133 10.17 -16.57 20.43
N ALA A 134 8.96 -16.04 20.35
CA ALA A 134 7.75 -16.84 20.25
C ALA A 134 7.34 -17.04 18.80
N THR A 135 6.79 -18.22 18.52
CA THR A 135 6.16 -18.55 17.24
C THR A 135 4.67 -18.75 17.47
N PHE A 136 3.86 -18.02 16.72
CA PHE A 136 2.40 -18.11 16.74
C PHE A 136 1.89 -18.68 15.41
N ALA A 137 0.74 -19.33 15.47
CA ALA A 137 0.02 -19.79 14.28
C ALA A 137 -1.36 -19.12 14.25
N VAL A 138 -1.73 -18.57 13.10
CA VAL A 138 -3.05 -17.99 12.88
C VAL A 138 -4.10 -19.11 12.92
N THR A 139 -5.03 -19.05 13.88
CA THR A 139 -6.04 -20.11 14.10
C THR A 139 -7.37 -19.84 13.41
N ARG A 140 -7.59 -18.63 12.90
CA ARG A 140 -8.79 -18.19 12.18
C ARG A 140 -8.41 -17.17 11.11
N PRO A 141 -9.12 -17.06 9.97
CA PRO A 141 -8.83 -16.05 8.96
C PRO A 141 -8.81 -14.65 9.59
N MET A 142 -7.66 -13.97 9.50
CA MET A 142 -7.48 -12.65 10.10
C MET A 142 -7.67 -11.59 9.04
N LYS A 143 -8.75 -10.80 9.16
CA LYS A 143 -8.96 -9.64 8.31
C LYS A 143 -7.96 -8.57 8.70
N VAL A 144 -7.16 -8.10 7.75
CA VAL A 144 -6.11 -7.13 8.01
C VAL A 144 -6.28 -5.89 7.14
N LEU A 145 -5.71 -4.78 7.59
CA LEU A 145 -5.50 -3.60 6.78
C LEU A 145 -4.00 -3.42 6.55
N TYR A 146 -3.57 -3.43 5.28
CA TYR A 146 -2.19 -3.23 4.88
C TYR A 146 -1.95 -1.76 4.51
N PHE A 147 -0.89 -1.19 5.06
CA PHE A 147 -0.39 0.14 4.72
C PHE A 147 0.87 0.01 3.87
N ASP A 148 0.79 0.47 2.62
CA ASP A 148 1.89 0.43 1.66
C ASP A 148 2.98 1.47 1.99
N GLY A 149 4.05 1.52 1.20
CA GLY A 149 5.22 2.33 1.49
C GLY A 149 6.02 1.76 2.66
N SER A 150 7.01 2.52 3.13
CA SER A 150 7.77 2.18 4.34
C SER A 150 6.97 2.56 5.60
N SER A 151 5.73 2.08 5.71
CA SER A 151 4.76 2.48 6.73
C SER A 151 5.16 2.13 8.16
N ALA A 152 6.08 1.19 8.36
CA ALA A 152 6.69 0.90 9.67
C ALA A 152 7.94 1.75 9.98
N ALA A 153 8.42 2.58 9.05
CA ALA A 153 9.48 3.53 9.32
C ALA A 153 8.92 4.75 10.09
N LYS A 154 9.42 4.98 11.30
CA LYS A 154 9.00 6.11 12.16
C LYS A 154 9.69 7.41 11.73
N ILE A 155 9.28 7.96 10.59
CA ILE A 155 9.85 9.17 10.00
C ILE A 155 8.76 10.24 9.87
N ALA A 156 9.04 11.46 10.32
CA ALA A 156 8.09 12.59 10.22
C ALA A 156 7.84 13.10 8.79
N GLY A 157 8.46 12.48 7.79
CA GLY A 157 8.34 12.83 6.37
C GLY A 157 7.22 12.07 5.65
N GLY A 158 6.17 11.64 6.36
CA GLY A 158 4.93 11.15 5.76
C GLY A 158 4.75 9.64 5.67
N THR A 159 5.71 8.83 6.15
CA THR A 159 5.58 7.37 6.13
C THR A 159 4.42 6.85 7.01
N MET A 160 3.97 7.68 7.96
CA MET A 160 2.93 7.36 8.93
C MET A 160 1.55 7.90 8.55
N ASP A 161 1.44 8.69 7.47
CA ASP A 161 0.27 9.52 7.17
C ASP A 161 -1.00 8.70 6.92
N THR A 162 -0.90 7.61 6.16
CA THR A 162 -2.07 6.75 5.85
C THR A 162 -2.67 6.10 7.08
N GLN A 163 -1.85 5.79 8.08
CA GLN A 163 -2.28 5.22 9.35
C GLN A 163 -2.91 6.31 10.23
N ASP A 164 -2.31 7.49 10.26
CA ASP A 164 -2.82 8.63 11.02
C ASP A 164 -4.20 9.06 10.47
N LEU A 165 -4.37 9.08 9.14
CA LEU A 165 -5.66 9.31 8.49
C LEU A 165 -6.71 8.27 8.92
N VAL A 166 -6.34 6.99 9.04
CA VAL A 166 -7.26 5.93 9.51
C VAL A 166 -7.59 6.09 11.00
N ALA A 167 -6.60 6.43 11.82
CA ALA A 167 -6.77 6.56 13.27
C ALA A 167 -7.55 7.85 13.66
N TRP A 168 -7.21 8.97 13.04
CA TRP A 168 -7.57 10.32 13.50
C TRP A 168 -8.20 11.21 12.43
N SER A 169 -8.33 10.74 11.18
CA SER A 169 -8.84 11.53 10.03
C SER A 169 -7.99 12.77 9.69
N GLU A 170 -6.78 12.84 10.20
CA GLU A 170 -5.80 13.89 9.91
C GLU A 170 -4.37 13.33 10.09
N MET A 171 -3.40 13.94 9.42
CA MET A 171 -1.99 13.58 9.55
C MET A 171 -1.41 14.26 10.80
N ARG A 172 -0.63 13.53 11.60
CA ARG A 172 -0.02 14.05 12.84
C ARG A 172 1.49 13.80 12.85
N PRO A 173 2.29 14.53 12.06
CA PRO A 173 3.73 14.32 11.94
C PRO A 173 4.49 14.50 13.27
N GLU A 174 3.92 15.25 14.22
CA GLU A 174 4.46 15.42 15.58
C GLU A 174 4.29 14.19 16.47
N TRP A 175 3.45 13.22 16.07
CA TRP A 175 3.15 11.99 16.83
C TRP A 175 3.89 10.76 16.31
N VAL A 176 4.89 10.92 15.44
CA VAL A 176 5.65 9.79 14.85
C VAL A 176 6.24 8.84 15.90
N GLY A 177 6.64 9.37 17.06
CA GLY A 177 7.16 8.57 18.18
C GLY A 177 6.07 7.89 19.03
N ASP A 178 4.83 8.33 18.92
CA ASP A 178 3.70 7.89 19.76
C ASP A 178 3.04 6.64 19.18
N GLU A 179 3.78 5.54 19.19
CA GLU A 179 3.31 4.27 18.65
C GLU A 179 2.23 3.63 19.54
N GLU A 180 2.33 3.83 20.85
CA GLU A 180 1.39 3.26 21.82
C GLU A 180 -0.02 3.84 21.63
N GLN A 181 -0.16 5.16 21.55
CA GLN A 181 -1.47 5.77 21.30
C GLN A 181 -2.00 5.38 19.91
N ARG A 182 -1.14 5.38 18.89
CA ARG A 182 -1.53 5.03 17.52
C ARG A 182 -2.05 3.60 17.43
N ILE A 183 -1.36 2.62 18.01
CA ILE A 183 -1.82 1.22 17.94
C ILE A 183 -3.14 1.04 18.69
N GLN A 184 -3.32 1.72 19.83
CA GLN A 184 -4.57 1.66 20.59
C GLN A 184 -5.76 2.21 19.77
N ASP A 185 -5.58 3.37 19.14
CA ASP A 185 -6.64 4.00 18.33
C ASP A 185 -6.92 3.23 17.04
N LEU A 186 -5.89 2.74 16.36
CA LEU A 186 -6.08 1.88 15.19
C LEU A 186 -6.74 0.54 15.55
N CYS A 187 -6.43 -0.05 16.70
CA CYS A 187 -7.12 -1.24 17.20
C CYS A 187 -8.60 -0.95 17.47
N LYS A 188 -8.91 0.19 18.08
CA LYS A 188 -10.30 0.63 18.32
C LYS A 188 -11.05 0.84 17.00
N TRP A 189 -10.43 1.50 16.03
CA TRP A 189 -10.99 1.65 14.68
C TRP A 189 -11.18 0.28 14.02
N GLY A 190 -10.19 -0.60 14.10
CA GLY A 190 -10.23 -1.93 13.47
C GLY A 190 -11.36 -2.79 14.03
N LEU A 191 -11.52 -2.83 15.35
CA LEU A 191 -12.61 -3.56 16.01
C LEU A 191 -13.99 -3.08 15.55
N LYS A 192 -14.19 -1.77 15.41
CA LYS A 192 -15.44 -1.20 14.90
C LYS A 192 -15.72 -1.62 13.44
N ASN A 193 -14.68 -1.78 12.64
CA ASN A 193 -14.77 -2.08 11.20
C ASN A 193 -14.55 -3.56 10.85
N GLY A 194 -14.45 -4.45 11.85
CA GLY A 194 -14.24 -5.88 11.62
C GLY A 194 -12.84 -6.23 11.09
N VAL A 195 -11.85 -5.36 11.29
CA VAL A 195 -10.42 -5.61 11.04
C VAL A 195 -9.79 -6.14 12.33
N ASN A 196 -8.94 -7.15 12.19
CA ASN A 196 -8.32 -7.89 13.30
C ASN A 196 -6.80 -7.73 13.36
N GLY A 197 -6.19 -7.06 12.38
CA GLY A 197 -4.76 -6.79 12.37
C GLY A 197 -4.41 -5.66 11.41
N LEU A 198 -3.25 -5.05 11.64
CA LEU A 198 -2.72 -3.94 10.87
C LEU A 198 -1.34 -4.39 10.38
N VAL A 199 -1.10 -4.33 9.08
CA VAL A 199 0.15 -4.78 8.47
C VAL A 199 0.88 -3.58 7.92
N ARG A 200 2.14 -3.46 8.27
CA ARG A 200 3.03 -2.36 7.87
C ARG A 200 4.29 -2.95 7.26
N PHE A 201 4.92 -2.18 6.38
CA PHE A 201 6.12 -2.59 5.67
C PHE A 201 7.33 -1.74 6.11
N VAL A 202 8.48 -2.37 6.28
CA VAL A 202 9.75 -1.72 6.62
C VAL A 202 10.94 -2.55 6.15
N LEU A 203 12.07 -1.88 5.90
CA LEU A 203 13.36 -2.49 5.58
C LEU A 203 14.26 -2.53 6.85
N PHE A 204 15.02 -3.62 7.02
CA PHE A 204 16.17 -3.71 7.93
C PHE A 204 17.48 -3.41 7.20
#